data_AF-A0A5D9C6K2-F1
#
_entry.id   AF-A0A5D9C6K2-F1
#
_cell.length_a   1.000
_cell.length_b   1.000
_cell.length_c   1.000
_cell.angle_alpha   90.00
_cell.angle_beta   90.00
_cell.angle_gamma   90.00
#
_symmetry.space_group_name_H-M   'P 1'
#
loop_
_entity.id
_entity.type
_entity.pdbx_description
1 polymer ?
#
loop_
_entity_poly.entity_id
_entity_poly.type
_entity_poly.pdbx_seq_one_letter_code
_entity_poly.pdbx_strand_id
1 'polypeptide(L)'
;MTPDNTPASPSRWAWWAGRDEEEYRLAGPCPTRGHAINEAYGDTEPGDIIYLVEAITAPEEERDHDSGIIPFVKMRKRSHVIRKKEARND
;
A
#
# COMPACT_ATOMS: atom_id res chain seq x y z
N MET A 1 10.00 34.22 19.15
CA MET A 1 9.35 32.90 18.99
C MET A 1 9.29 32.61 17.51
N THR A 2 10.18 31.75 17.00
CA THR A 2 10.12 31.29 15.61
C THR A 2 8.95 30.33 15.46
N PRO A 3 8.08 30.46 14.46
CA PRO A 3 7.08 29.44 14.18
C PRO A 3 7.84 28.15 13.85
N ASP A 4 7.56 27.10 14.63
CA ASP A 4 8.00 25.74 14.38
C ASP A 4 7.41 25.32 13.02
N ASN A 5 8.18 25.56 11.95
CA ASN A 5 7.89 25.09 10.59
C ASN A 5 8.36 23.65 10.43
N THR A 6 8.24 22.82 11.48
CA THR A 6 8.41 21.39 11.32
C THR A 6 7.26 20.94 10.43
N PRO A 7 7.50 20.45 9.20
CA PRO A 7 6.43 19.91 8.39
C PRO A 7 5.73 18.87 9.24
N ALA A 8 4.41 18.99 9.41
CA ALA A 8 3.60 17.98 10.07
C ALA A 8 4.05 16.64 9.48
N SER A 9 4.75 15.83 10.27
CA SER A 9 5.33 14.58 9.76
C SER A 9 4.19 13.86 9.06
N PRO A 10 4.21 13.72 7.72
CA PRO A 10 3.09 13.12 7.02
C PRO A 10 2.92 11.76 7.69
N SER A 11 1.71 11.49 8.18
CA SER A 11 1.38 10.28 8.93
C SER A 11 2.12 9.12 8.29
N ARG A 12 3.15 8.57 8.97
CA ARG A 12 4.05 7.55 8.40
C ARG A 12 3.30 6.31 7.89
N TRP A 13 2.06 6.16 8.31
CA TRP A 13 1.13 5.13 7.87
C TRP A 13 0.70 5.37 6.43
N ALA A 14 1.03 4.42 5.57
CA ALA A 14 0.55 4.37 4.20
C ALA A 14 -0.15 3.03 3.96
N TRP A 15 -1.09 3.04 3.02
CA TRP A 15 -1.74 1.85 2.51
C TRP A 15 -0.94 1.27 1.36
N TRP A 16 -0.72 -0.03 1.39
CA TRP A 16 -0.03 -0.81 0.37
C TRP A 16 -0.94 -1.93 -0.11
N ALA A 17 -0.76 -2.35 -1.36
CA ALA A 17 -1.52 -3.45 -1.93
C ALA A 17 -0.62 -4.50 -2.59
N GLY A 18 -1.04 -5.75 -2.54
CA GLY A 18 -0.28 -6.91 -2.97
C GLY A 18 -1.15 -8.02 -3.55
N ARG A 19 -0.53 -8.90 -4.36
CA ARG A 19 -1.18 -10.11 -4.87
C ARG A 19 -1.24 -11.21 -3.82
N ASP A 20 -0.37 -11.14 -2.81
CA ASP A 20 -0.28 -12.09 -1.72
C ASP A 20 0.11 -11.40 -0.41
N GLU A 21 0.28 -12.21 0.63
CA GLU A 21 0.56 -11.78 1.99
C GLU A 21 2.03 -11.34 2.22
N GLU A 22 2.92 -11.61 1.26
CA GLU A 22 4.35 -11.37 1.37
C GLU A 22 4.80 -10.26 0.39
N GLU A 23 4.09 -10.09 -0.74
CA GLU A 23 4.42 -9.12 -1.78
C GLU A 23 3.37 -8.02 -1.96
N TYR A 24 3.71 -6.80 -1.50
CA TYR A 24 2.87 -5.60 -1.60
C TYR A 24 3.34 -4.63 -2.71
N ARG A 25 3.43 -5.13 -3.94
CA ARG A 25 3.91 -4.38 -5.12
C ARG A 25 2.82 -3.80 -6.01
N LEU A 26 1.55 -4.16 -5.81
CA LEU A 26 0.43 -3.69 -6.64
C LEU A 26 0.10 -2.22 -6.42
N ALA A 27 0.33 -1.69 -5.22
CA ALA A 27 0.20 -0.27 -4.94
C ALA A 27 1.29 0.17 -3.97
N GLY A 28 1.94 1.28 -4.29
CA GLY A 28 2.93 1.94 -3.44
C GLY A 28 2.29 2.64 -2.23
N PRO A 29 3.03 3.54 -1.55
CA PRO A 29 2.54 4.20 -0.35
C PRO A 29 1.37 5.14 -0.68
N CYS A 30 0.14 4.68 -0.43
CA CYS A 30 -1.07 5.45 -0.65
C CYS A 30 -1.57 6.13 0.63
N PRO A 31 -2.10 7.36 0.57
CA PRO A 31 -2.62 8.06 1.74
C PRO A 31 -3.94 7.46 2.25
N THR A 32 -4.67 6.71 1.42
CA THR A 32 -5.95 6.11 1.80
C THR A 32 -6.11 4.70 1.24
N ARG A 33 -6.92 3.89 1.93
CA ARG A 33 -7.28 2.53 1.50
C ARG A 33 -7.91 2.50 0.10
N GLY A 34 -8.78 3.47 -0.21
CA GLY A 34 -9.45 3.54 -1.51
C GLY A 34 -8.48 3.80 -2.68
N HIS A 35 -7.46 4.62 -2.44
CA HIS A 35 -6.41 4.88 -3.43
C HIS A 35 -5.60 3.60 -3.68
N ALA A 36 -5.16 2.89 -2.63
CA ALA A 36 -4.44 1.63 -2.78
C ALA A 36 -5.25 0.56 -3.51
N ILE A 37 -6.57 0.50 -3.29
CA ILE A 37 -7.47 -0.41 -4.03
C ILE A 37 -7.52 -0.05 -5.51
N ASN A 38 -7.65 1.23 -5.86
CA ASN A 38 -7.75 1.66 -7.25
C ASN A 38 -6.46 1.39 -8.04
N GLU A 39 -5.31 1.70 -7.44
CA GLU A 39 -4.00 1.39 -8.03
C GLU A 39 -3.85 -0.12 -8.23
N ALA A 40 -4.15 -0.92 -7.20
CA ALA A 40 -4.06 -2.36 -7.30
C ALA A 40 -5.01 -2.95 -8.37
N TYR A 41 -6.18 -2.37 -8.57
CA TYR A 41 -7.10 -2.79 -9.62
C TYR A 41 -6.62 -2.51 -11.04
N GLY A 42 -5.62 -1.62 -11.23
CA GLY A 42 -4.97 -1.41 -12.52
C GLY A 42 -4.23 -2.65 -13.02
N ASP A 43 -3.59 -3.37 -12.09
CA ASP A 43 -2.68 -4.49 -12.37
C ASP A 43 -3.22 -5.87 -11.95
N THR A 44 -4.52 -5.97 -11.66
CA THR A 44 -5.18 -7.23 -11.26
C THR A 44 -6.29 -7.63 -12.21
N GLU A 45 -6.46 -8.94 -12.39
CA GLU A 45 -7.46 -9.53 -13.26
C GLU A 45 -8.76 -9.84 -12.50
N PRO A 46 -9.92 -9.93 -13.20
CA PRO A 46 -11.15 -10.39 -12.61
C PRO A 46 -10.99 -11.83 -12.12
N GLY A 47 -10.91 -12.02 -10.80
CA GLY A 47 -10.50 -13.32 -10.27
C GLY A 47 -9.48 -13.20 -9.14
N ASP A 48 -8.73 -12.11 -9.12
CA ASP A 48 -7.66 -11.95 -8.14
C ASP A 48 -8.17 -11.51 -6.77
N ILE A 49 -7.42 -11.93 -5.75
CA ILE A 49 -7.56 -11.47 -4.37
C ILE A 49 -6.49 -10.41 -4.16
N ILE A 50 -6.88 -9.25 -3.66
CA ILE A 50 -5.96 -8.16 -3.35
C ILE A 50 -5.76 -8.09 -1.85
N TYR A 51 -4.51 -8.13 -1.42
CA TYR A 51 -4.11 -7.98 -0.04
C TYR A 51 -3.75 -6.53 0.23
N LEU A 52 -4.38 -5.93 1.24
CA LEU A 52 -4.12 -4.56 1.65
C LEU A 52 -3.55 -4.53 3.06
N VAL A 53 -2.57 -3.66 3.26
CA VAL A 53 -1.98 -3.42 4.57
C VAL A 53 -1.77 -1.93 4.79
N GLU A 54 -2.04 -1.49 6.02
CA GLU A 54 -1.62 -0.17 6.50
C GLU A 54 -0.32 -0.35 7.28
N ALA A 55 0.78 0.17 6.73
CA ALA A 55 2.12 -0.05 7.26
C ALA A 55 2.97 1.23 7.27
N ILE A 56 3.92 1.27 8.19
CA ILE A 56 5.05 2.19 8.19
C ILE A 56 6.24 1.42 7.63
N THR A 57 6.85 1.97 6.58
CA THR A 57 8.08 1.45 6.01
C THR A 57 9.30 2.07 6.67
N ALA A 58 10.45 1.41 6.52
CA ALA A 58 11.72 2.01 6.85
C ALA A 58 11.91 3.30 6.02
N PRO A 59 12.59 4.33 6.56
CA PRO A 59 13.02 5.47 5.77
C PRO A 59 13.86 4.99 4.58
N GLU A 60 13.84 5.74 3.48
CA GLU A 60 14.50 5.32 2.23
C GLU A 60 15.97 4.99 2.43
N GLU A 61 16.66 5.70 3.31
CA GLU A 61 18.07 5.50 3.66
C GLU A 61 18.38 4.13 4.28
N GLU A 62 17.38 3.49 4.89
CA GLU A 62 17.48 2.16 5.51
C GLU A 62 16.92 1.05 4.60
N ARG A 63 16.44 1.40 3.40
CA ARG A 63 15.93 0.42 2.45
C ARG A 63 17.09 -0.14 1.63
N ASP A 64 17.14 -1.47 1.53
CA ASP A 64 18.03 -2.12 0.58
C ASP A 64 17.47 -1.91 -0.83
N HIS A 65 18.09 -0.98 -1.58
CA HIS A 65 17.65 -0.62 -2.93
C HIS A 65 17.87 -1.74 -3.95
N ASP A 66 18.81 -2.65 -3.69
CA ASP A 66 19.14 -3.78 -4.58
C ASP A 66 18.11 -4.92 -4.44
N SER A 67 17.55 -5.08 -3.24
CA SER A 67 16.60 -6.15 -2.96
C SER A 67 15.21 -5.92 -3.56
N GLY A 68 14.82 -4.67 -3.86
CA GLY A 68 13.47 -4.34 -4.33
C GLY A 68 12.36 -4.75 -3.34
N ILE A 69 12.72 -5.01 -2.08
CA ILE A 69 11.82 -5.38 -0.99
C ILE A 69 11.79 -4.18 -0.04
N ILE A 70 10.59 -3.66 0.20
CA ILE A 70 10.40 -2.54 1.12
C ILE A 70 10.00 -3.11 2.49
N PRO A 71 10.88 -3.10 3.50
CA PRO A 71 10.56 -3.67 4.80
C PRO A 71 9.51 -2.82 5.53
N PHE A 72 8.46 -3.50 6.02
CA PHE A 72 7.46 -2.91 6.90
C PHE A 72 7.98 -2.93 8.34
N VAL A 73 8.29 -1.76 8.87
CA VAL A 73 8.75 -1.56 10.25
C VAL A 73 7.61 -1.80 11.24
N LYS A 74 6.40 -1.37 10.88
CA LYS A 74 5.18 -1.64 11.64
C LYS A 74 4.00 -1.85 10.70
N MET A 75 3.16 -2.82 11.03
CA MET A 75 1.87 -3.04 10.37
C MET A 75 0.75 -2.84 11.39
N ARG A 76 -0.35 -2.19 11.00
CA ARG A 76 -1.49 -1.91 11.88
C ARG A 76 -2.79 -2.55 11.45
N LYS A 77 -3.01 -2.66 10.13
CA LYS A 77 -4.25 -3.24 9.58
C LYS A 77 -3.90 -4.15 8.41
N ARG A 78 -4.57 -5.29 8.35
CA ARG A 78 -4.56 -6.20 7.21
C ARG A 78 -5.98 -6.45 6.76
N SER A 79 -6.22 -6.44 5.47
CA SER A 79 -7.53 -6.77 4.90
C SER A 79 -7.33 -7.38 3.53
N HIS A 80 -8.13 -8.37 3.18
CA HIS A 80 -8.23 -8.85 1.81
C HIS A 80 -9.48 -8.26 1.16
N VAL A 81 -9.38 -7.93 -0.12
CA VAL A 81 -10.51 -7.51 -0.95
C VAL A 81 -10.66 -8.54 -2.05
N ILE A 82 -11.86 -9.10 -2.14
CA ILE A 82 -12.19 -10.15 -3.11
C ILE A 82 -12.78 -9.48 -4.35
N ARG A 83 -12.01 -9.55 -5.45
CA ARG A 83 -12.35 -9.41 -6.88
C ARG A 83 -13.09 -8.16 -7.35
N LYS A 84 -12.56 -7.60 -8.44
CA LYS A 84 -13.32 -6.85 -9.44
C LYS A 84 -14.35 -7.80 -10.06
N LYS A 85 -15.65 -7.53 -9.86
CA LYS A 85 -16.70 -8.26 -10.59
C LYS A 85 -16.54 -7.92 -12.07
N GLU A 86 -16.49 -8.92 -12.95
CA GLU A 86 -16.77 -8.65 -14.36
C GLU A 86 -18.14 -7.95 -14.43
N ALA A 87 -18.17 -6.83 -15.14
CA ALA A 87 -19.43 -6.30 -15.62
C ALA A 87 -19.99 -7.35 -16.57
N ARG A 88 -20.92 -8.18 -16.09
CA ARG A 88 -21.73 -9.02 -16.98
C ARG A 88 -22.44 -8.07 -17.94
N ASN A 89 -21.99 -8.08 -19.18
CA ASN A 89 -22.68 -7.45 -20.29
C ASN A 89 -23.78 -8.43 -20.71
N ASP A 90 -24.96 -8.29 -20.11
CA ASP A 90 -26.21 -8.95 -20.54
C ASP A 90 -26.90 -8.07 -21.59
#